data_AF-A0A1S1HP49-F1
#
_entry.id   AF-A0A1S1HP49-F1
#
_cell.length_a   1.000
_cell.length_b   1.000
_cell.length_c   1.000
_cell.angle_alpha   90.00
_cell.angle_beta   90.00
_cell.angle_gamma   90.00
#
_symmetry.space_group_name_H-M   'P 1'
#
loop_
_entity.id
_entity.type
_entity.pdbx_description
1 polymer ?
#
loop_
_entity_poly.entity_id
_entity_poly.type
_entity_poly.pdbx_seq_one_letter_code
_entity_poly.pdbx_strand_id
1 'polypeptide(L)'
;MEQTKILSIGQVVSTSLCNAGKGVIVNIHGEQKNQTVNNLAGVISSGGHAEFDIIYFSGEKLHRLPERILHCPQWQITNEIFEQNDIDALIQKAEEFERAEKNGR
;
A
#
# COMPACT_ATOMS: atom_id res chain seq x y z
N MET A 1 -12.46 4.03 19.66
CA MET A 1 -11.47 2.93 19.56
C MET A 1 -11.35 2.59 18.09
N GLU A 2 -10.45 3.24 17.36
CA GLU A 2 -10.14 2.82 16.00
C GLU A 2 -9.23 1.61 16.09
N GLN A 3 -9.78 0.43 15.77
CA GLN A 3 -8.98 -0.76 15.58
C GLN A 3 -8.18 -0.57 14.29
N THR A 4 -6.89 -0.32 14.42
CA THR A 4 -5.98 -0.31 13.27
C THR A 4 -6.03 -1.69 12.63
N LYS A 5 -6.58 -1.76 11.41
CA LYS A 5 -6.81 -3.01 10.68
C LYS A 5 -5.47 -3.51 10.13
N ILE A 6 -5.07 -4.73 10.49
CA ILE A 6 -3.92 -5.41 9.87
C ILE A 6 -4.19 -5.52 8.36
N LEU A 7 -3.21 -5.14 7.54
CA LEU A 7 -3.31 -5.20 6.09
C LEU A 7 -2.81 -6.56 5.60
N SER A 8 -3.41 -7.05 4.52
CA SER A 8 -3.04 -8.31 3.87
C SER A 8 -2.60 -8.08 2.44
N ILE A 9 -1.76 -8.97 1.92
CA ILE A 9 -1.46 -9.03 0.48
C ILE A 9 -2.78 -9.26 -0.28
N GLY A 10 -2.95 -8.57 -1.40
CA GLY A 10 -4.19 -8.51 -2.18
C GLY A 10 -5.16 -7.43 -1.73
N GLN A 11 -4.94 -6.79 -0.59
CA GLN A 11 -5.86 -5.76 -0.12
C GLN A 11 -5.77 -4.50 -0.99
N VAL A 12 -6.95 -3.99 -1.37
CA VAL A 12 -7.07 -2.79 -2.20
C VAL A 12 -6.92 -1.55 -1.33
N VAL A 13 -6.11 -0.62 -1.82
CA VAL A 13 -5.89 0.71 -1.25
C VAL A 13 -6.15 1.75 -2.33
N SER A 14 -6.65 2.91 -1.93
CA SER A 14 -6.82 4.03 -2.85
C SER A 14 -6.30 5.30 -2.23
N THR A 15 -5.66 6.12 -3.04
CA THR A 15 -5.21 7.45 -2.64
C THR A 15 -5.75 8.50 -3.59
N SER A 16 -6.14 9.63 -3.01
CA SER A 16 -6.45 10.82 -3.78
C SER A 16 -5.19 11.62 -4.14
N LEU A 17 -3.99 11.21 -3.67
CA LEU A 17 -2.75 11.86 -4.07
C LEU A 17 -2.31 11.47 -5.46
N CYS A 18 -1.76 12.47 -6.16
CA CYS A 18 -1.01 12.31 -7.40
C CYS A 18 -1.78 11.59 -8.53
N ASN A 19 -3.12 11.63 -8.52
CA ASN A 19 -3.97 10.91 -9.49
C ASN A 19 -3.66 9.40 -9.59
N ALA A 20 -2.95 8.81 -8.62
CA ALA A 20 -2.55 7.41 -8.65
C ALA A 20 -3.76 6.47 -8.50
N GLY A 21 -4.81 6.94 -7.82
CA GLY A 21 -6.10 6.28 -7.78
C GLY A 21 -6.09 5.02 -6.93
N LYS A 22 -6.57 3.91 -7.50
CA LYS A 22 -6.65 2.61 -6.83
C LYS A 22 -5.37 1.80 -7.06
N GLY A 23 -4.98 1.02 -6.06
CA GLY A 23 -3.90 0.05 -6.14
C GLY A 23 -4.11 -1.12 -5.19
N VAL A 24 -3.23 -2.11 -5.30
CA VAL A 24 -3.29 -3.36 -4.55
C VAL A 24 -1.96 -3.60 -3.85
N ILE A 25 -2.00 -3.97 -2.57
CA ILE A 25 -0.81 -4.38 -1.82
C ILE A 25 -0.35 -5.72 -2.36
N VAL A 26 0.83 -5.78 -2.97
CA VAL A 26 1.37 -7.02 -3.55
C VAL A 26 2.45 -7.64 -2.67
N ASN A 27 3.05 -6.84 -1.78
CA ASN A 27 4.07 -7.31 -0.85
C ASN A 27 4.07 -6.49 0.44
N ILE A 28 4.49 -7.14 1.52
CA ILE A 28 4.62 -6.52 2.85
C ILE A 28 5.99 -6.91 3.39
N HIS A 29 6.82 -5.90 3.65
CA HIS A 29 8.15 -6.06 4.22
C HIS A 29 8.10 -5.73 5.71
N GLY A 30 8.78 -6.53 6.53
CA GLY A 30 8.85 -6.29 7.97
C GLY A 30 7.58 -6.71 8.72
N GLU A 31 7.52 -6.34 10.00
CA GLU A 31 6.42 -6.72 10.89
C GLU A 31 5.44 -5.55 11.03
N GLN A 32 4.18 -5.80 10.65
CA GLN A 32 3.07 -4.89 10.95
C GLN A 32 2.85 -4.84 12.45
N LYS A 33 2.83 -3.64 13.03
CA LYS A 33 2.52 -3.47 14.44
C LYS A 33 1.25 -2.67 14.58
N ASN A 34 0.22 -3.33 15.11
CA ASN A 34 -0.97 -2.70 15.66
C ASN A 34 -0.58 -1.87 16.90
N GLN A 35 0.20 -0.80 16.74
CA GLN A 35 0.39 0.12 17.83
C GLN A 35 -0.90 0.91 17.97
N THR A 36 -1.62 0.57 19.03
CA THR A 36 -2.53 1.47 19.72
C THR A 36 -1.89 2.84 19.69
N VAL A 37 -2.42 3.74 18.86
CA VAL A 37 -2.08 5.15 18.87
C VAL A 37 -2.73 5.71 20.13
N ASN A 38 -2.18 5.35 21.29
CA ASN A 38 -2.62 5.90 22.56
C ASN A 38 -1.86 7.21 22.69
N ASN A 39 -2.53 8.31 22.37
CA ASN A 39 -2.13 9.67 22.71
C ASN A 39 -2.03 9.79 24.24
N LEU A 40 -0.97 9.26 24.84
CA LEU A 40 -0.61 9.54 26.21
C LEU A 40 0.85 10.00 26.25
N ALA A 41 1.00 11.32 26.40
CA ALA A 41 2.23 11.97 26.83
C ALA A 41 3.41 11.98 25.83
N GLY A 42 3.22 12.48 24.61
CA GLY A 42 4.26 13.24 23.89
C GLY A 42 5.57 12.52 23.55
N VAL A 43 5.62 11.18 23.52
CA VAL A 43 6.83 10.41 23.21
C VAL A 43 6.62 9.57 21.97
N ILE A 44 7.27 10.01 20.89
CA ILE A 44 7.73 9.31 19.68
C ILE A 44 7.01 7.98 19.37
N SER A 45 6.10 8.03 18.39
CA SER A 45 5.54 6.85 17.72
C SER A 45 6.64 6.05 17.04
N SER A 46 7.18 5.04 17.74
CA SER A 46 8.01 3.99 17.13
C SER A 46 7.07 2.92 16.56
N GLY A 47 6.21 3.31 15.61
CA GLY A 47 5.14 2.49 15.03
C GLY A 47 5.59 1.74 13.78
N GLY A 48 5.55 0.41 13.79
CA GLY A 48 5.61 -0.49 12.62
C GLY A 48 6.72 -0.21 11.59
N HIS A 49 7.77 -1.04 11.55
CA HIS A 49 8.77 -1.00 10.47
C HIS A 49 8.24 -1.73 9.21
N ALA A 50 6.93 -1.71 9.00
CA ALA A 50 6.30 -2.36 7.87
C ALA A 50 6.31 -1.44 6.66
N GLU A 51 6.73 -1.98 5.53
CA GLU A 51 6.76 -1.28 4.26
C GLU A 51 5.95 -2.08 3.24
N PHE A 52 5.19 -1.38 2.40
CA PHE A 52 4.22 -1.98 1.49
C PHE A 52 4.63 -1.70 0.06
N ASP A 53 4.62 -2.74 -0.78
CA ASP A 53 4.67 -2.56 -2.22
C ASP A 53 3.24 -2.57 -2.76
N ILE A 54 2.90 -1.53 -3.51
CA ILE A 54 1.57 -1.31 -4.06
C ILE A 54 1.69 -1.20 -5.57
N ILE A 55 0.79 -1.86 -6.28
CA ILE A 55 0.66 -1.73 -7.73
C ILE A 55 -0.67 -1.05 -8.03
N TYR A 56 -0.61 0.08 -8.74
CA TYR A 56 -1.79 0.82 -9.16
C TYR A 56 -2.41 0.20 -10.41
N PHE A 57 -3.72 0.36 -10.57
CA PHE A 57 -4.42 -0.13 -11.76
C PHE A 57 -3.95 0.59 -13.05
N SER A 58 -3.32 1.76 -12.91
CA SER A 58 -2.63 2.46 -14.00
C SER A 58 -1.44 1.68 -14.56
N GLY A 59 -0.85 0.76 -13.78
CA GLY A 59 0.40 0.06 -14.09
C GLY A 59 1.62 0.65 -13.36
N GLU A 60 1.45 1.75 -12.63
CA GLU A 60 2.51 2.30 -11.80
C GLU A 60 2.74 1.44 -10.55
N LYS A 61 3.99 1.37 -10.10
CA LYS A 61 4.38 0.66 -8.88
C LYS A 61 4.92 1.63 -7.84
N LEU A 62 4.50 1.44 -6.60
CA LEU A 62 5.06 2.09 -5.43
C LEU A 62 5.75 1.03 -4.59
N HIS A 63 7.02 1.27 -4.27
CA HIS A 63 7.82 0.33 -3.48
C HIS A 63 8.13 0.92 -2.12
N ARG A 64 8.16 0.06 -1.11
CA ARG A 64 8.59 0.40 0.25
C ARG A 64 7.80 1.57 0.85
N LEU A 65 6.47 1.62 0.63
CA LEU A 65 5.62 2.64 1.25
C LEU A 65 5.53 2.38 2.76
N PRO A 66 5.93 3.31 3.64
CA PRO A 66 5.83 3.06 5.08
C PRO A 66 4.39 2.97 5.57
N GLU A 67 4.11 2.08 6.52
CA GLU A 67 2.80 1.87 7.16
C GLU A 67 2.11 3.19 7.58
N ARG A 68 2.89 4.10 8.17
CA ARG A 68 2.37 5.40 8.65
C ARG A 68 1.68 6.23 7.56
N ILE A 69 2.09 6.06 6.29
CA ILE A 69 1.53 6.81 5.16
C ILE A 69 0.18 6.22 4.77
N LEU A 70 0.02 4.89 4.80
CA LEU A 70 -1.27 4.23 4.56
C LEU A 70 -2.33 4.59 5.60
N HIS A 71 -1.91 4.96 6.82
CA HIS A 71 -2.80 5.46 7.86
C HIS A 71 -3.06 6.97 7.80
N CYS A 72 -2.49 7.70 6.84
CA CYS A 72 -2.83 9.10 6.66
C CYS A 72 -4.27 9.25 6.11
N PRO A 73 -5.00 10.33 6.45
CA PRO A 73 -6.38 10.57 6.00
C PRO A 73 -6.57 10.63 4.47
N GLN A 74 -5.48 10.76 3.72
CA GLN A 74 -5.48 10.84 2.26
C GLN A 74 -5.50 9.44 1.60
N TRP A 75 -5.34 8.39 2.40
CA TRP A 75 -5.38 7.00 1.99
C TRP A 75 -6.65 6.35 2.53
N GLN A 76 -7.27 5.56 1.68
CA GLN A 76 -8.45 4.78 2.01
C GLN A 76 -8.12 3.31 1.74
N ILE A 77 -8.10 2.53 2.82
CA ILE A 77 -7.97 1.07 2.77
C ILE A 77 -9.37 0.51 2.65
N THR A 78 -9.62 -0.31 1.62
CA THR A 78 -10.91 -0.96 1.45
C THR A 78 -10.88 -2.38 2.04
N ASN A 79 -12.05 -2.98 2.23
CA ASN A 79 -12.16 -4.39 2.64
C ASN A 79 -12.09 -5.35 1.44
N GLU A 80 -11.84 -4.83 0.24
CA GLU A 80 -11.73 -5.61 -0.98
C GLU A 80 -10.34 -6.25 -1.01
N ILE A 81 -10.31 -7.57 -1.23
CA ILE A 81 -9.09 -8.37 -1.31
C ILE A 81 -9.12 -9.08 -2.65
N PHE A 82 -8.10 -8.84 -3.45
CA PHE A 82 -7.87 -9.50 -4.73
C PHE A 82 -7.25 -10.87 -4.51
N GLU A 83 -7.63 -11.82 -5.37
CA GLU A 83 -7.02 -13.15 -5.36
C GLU A 83 -5.62 -13.09 -5.99
N GLN A 84 -4.80 -14.10 -5.70
CA GLN A 84 -3.43 -14.16 -6.20
C GLN A 84 -3.33 -14.06 -7.73
N ASN A 85 -4.34 -14.58 -8.44
CA ASN A 85 -4.40 -14.54 -9.90
C ASN A 85 -4.57 -13.12 -10.44
N ASP A 86 -5.44 -12.30 -9.81
CA ASP A 86 -5.61 -10.90 -10.20
C ASP A 86 -4.39 -10.05 -9.83
N ILE A 87 -3.75 -10.36 -8.70
CA ILE A 87 -2.50 -9.72 -8.29
C ILE A 87 -1.40 -9.99 -9.32
N ASP A 88 -1.26 -11.22 -9.80
CA ASP A 88 -0.27 -11.60 -10.81
C ASP A 88 -0.49 -10.85 -12.13
N ALA A 89 -1.76 -10.75 -12.57
CA ALA A 89 -2.12 -9.97 -13.75
C ALA A 89 -1.76 -8.48 -13.61
N LEU A 90 -1.94 -7.89 -12.42
CA LEU A 90 -1.54 -6.52 -12.13
C LEU A 90 -0.02 -6.35 -12.13
N ILE A 91 0.72 -7.31 -11.56
CA ILE A 91 2.19 -7.32 -11.57
C ILE A 91 2.69 -7.35 -13.01
N GLN A 92 2.17 -8.25 -13.84
CA GLN A 92 2.53 -8.37 -15.25
C GLN A 92 2.26 -7.06 -16.01
N LYS A 93 1.06 -6.49 -15.86
CA LYS A 93 0.70 -5.22 -16.48
C LYS A 93 1.66 -4.09 -16.10
N ALA A 94 2.05 -4.06 -14.83
CA ALA A 94 2.93 -3.03 -14.32
C ALA A 94 4.39 -3.23 -14.79
N GLU A 95 4.85 -4.48 -14.96
CA GLU A 95 6.12 -4.75 -15.65
C GLU A 95 6.11 -4.32 -17.12
N GLU A 96 4.99 -4.54 -17.83
CA GLU A 96 4.83 -4.09 -19.22
C GLU A 96 4.85 -2.55 -19.31
N PHE A 97 4.19 -1.87 -18.36
CA PHE A 97 4.20 -0.41 -18.27
C PHE A 97 5.62 0.13 -18.05
N GLU A 98 6.38 -0.44 -17.11
CA GLU A 98 7.79 -0.06 -16.88
C GLU A 98 8.67 -0.28 -18.11
N ARG A 99 8.44 -1.37 -18.87
CA ARG A 99 9.17 -1.64 -20.13
C ARG A 99 8.81 -0.63 -21.22
N ALA A 100 7.53 -0.26 -21.34
CA ALA A 100 7.07 0.73 -22.30
C ALA A 100 7.64 2.13 -22.00
N GLU A 101 7.62 2.55 -20.74
CA GLU A 101 8.21 3.82 -20.27
C GLU A 101 9.72 3.89 -20.53
N LYS A 102 10.44 2.77 -20.30
CA LYS A 102 11.90 2.71 -20.54
C LYS A 102 12.28 2.69 -22.01
N ASN A 103 11.44 2.14 -22.89
CA ASN A 103 11.69 2.12 -24.34
C ASN A 103 11.21 3.38 -25.07
N GLY A 104 10.44 4.25 -24.42
CA GLY A 104 9.91 5.48 -24.99
C GLY A 104 10.70 6.76 -24.68
N ARG A 105 11.85 6.66 -23.99
CA ARG A 105 12.71 7.79 -23.60
C ARG A 105 14.05 7.80 -24.33
#